data_AF-A0A6B3H8G3-F1
#
_entry.id   AF-A0A6B3H8G3-F1
#
_cell.length_a   1.000
_cell.length_b   1.000
_cell.length_c   1.000
_cell.angle_alpha   90.00
_cell.angle_beta   90.00
_cell.angle_gamma   90.00
#
_symmetry.space_group_name_H-M   'P 1'
#
loop_
_entity.id
_entity.type
_entity.pdbx_description
1 polymer ?
#
loop_
_entity_poly.entity_id
_entity_poly.type
_entity_poly.pdbx_seq_one_letter_code
_entity_poly.pdbx_strand_id
1 'polypeptide(L)' 'ADFTHTCFMVTPYEGYVEVCEQLAELTPGDHAKKSALFNSGAEAVENAVKIARAYTKRTAVVVFDHGYHG' A
#
# COMPACT_ATOMS: atom_id res chain seq x y z
N ALA A 1 24.90 15.80 -5.69
CA ALA A 1 23.62 15.83 -6.40
C ALA A 1 22.67 15.01 -5.57
N ASP A 2 21.54 15.60 -5.16
CA ASP A 2 20.58 14.92 -4.29
C ASP A 2 19.73 13.95 -5.12
N PHE A 3 19.40 12.80 -4.51
CA PHE A 3 18.45 11.87 -5.11
C PHE A 3 17.08 12.56 -5.22
N THR A 4 16.43 12.42 -6.39
CA THR A 4 15.12 13.04 -6.65
C THR A 4 14.05 11.97 -6.85
N HIS A 5 13.54 11.81 -8.08
CA HIS A 5 12.44 10.90 -8.39
C HIS A 5 12.72 10.17 -9.69
N THR A 6 12.69 8.85 -9.64
CA THR A 6 12.93 7.98 -10.80
C THR A 6 11.72 7.14 -11.19
N CYS A 7 10.57 7.32 -10.52
CA CYS A 7 9.41 6.44 -10.56
C CYS A 7 9.78 4.98 -10.27
N PHE A 8 9.38 4.45 -9.12
CA PHE A 8 9.83 3.12 -8.68
C PHE A 8 9.50 2.00 -9.69
N MET A 9 8.37 2.12 -10.41
CA MET A 9 7.97 1.16 -11.44
C MET A 9 8.84 1.21 -12.72
N VAL A 10 9.63 2.27 -12.92
CA VAL A 10 10.50 2.46 -14.09
C VAL A 10 11.96 2.21 -13.73
N THR A 11 12.45 2.90 -12.69
CA THR A 11 13.83 2.72 -12.20
C THR A 11 13.77 2.61 -10.67
N PRO A 12 13.88 1.39 -10.12
CA PRO A 12 13.74 1.14 -8.70
C PRO A 12 14.92 1.70 -7.91
N TYR A 13 14.70 1.93 -6.63
CA TYR A 13 15.69 2.43 -5.69
C TYR A 13 15.49 1.80 -4.31
N GLU A 14 16.59 1.65 -3.56
CA GLU A 14 16.67 0.89 -2.30
C GLU A 14 15.69 1.39 -1.24
N GLY A 15 15.59 2.71 -1.05
CA GLY A 15 14.71 3.30 -0.03
C GLY A 15 13.23 2.91 -0.14
N TYR A 16 12.73 2.58 -1.33
CA TYR A 16 11.36 2.07 -1.46
C TYR A 16 11.22 0.68 -0.81
N VAL A 17 12.22 -0.19 -1.00
CA VAL A 17 12.24 -1.56 -0.46
C VAL A 17 12.44 -1.53 1.04
N GLU A 18 13.37 -0.70 1.54
CA GLU A 18 13.61 -0.52 2.98
C GLU A 18 12.34 -0.09 3.72
N VAL A 19 11.59 0.87 3.19
CA VAL A 19 10.30 1.28 3.77
C VAL A 19 9.30 0.12 3.74
N CYS A 20 9.25 -0.64 2.65
CA CYS A 20 8.36 -1.80 2.56
C CYS A 20 8.68 -2.88 3.60
N GLU A 21 9.96 -3.13 3.87
CA GLU A 21 10.45 -4.09 4.87
C GLU A 21 10.13 -3.62 6.29
N GLN A 22 10.39 -2.34 6.60
CA GLN A 22 10.03 -1.75 7.89
C GLN A 22 8.52 -1.83 8.16
N LEU A 23 7.68 -1.58 7.15
CA LEU A 23 6.23 -1.75 7.27
C LEU A 23 5.84 -3.21 7.54
N ALA A 24 6.52 -4.17 6.90
CA ALA A 24 6.25 -5.59 7.14
C ALA A 24 6.62 -6.01 8.56
N GLU A 25 7.67 -5.43 9.15
CA GLU A 25 8.07 -5.72 10.54
C GLU A 25 7.18 -5.02 11.58
N LEU A 26 6.82 -3.76 11.36
CA LEU A 26 6.06 -2.95 12.33
C LEU A 26 4.56 -3.28 12.39
N THR A 27 3.98 -3.77 11.31
CA THR A 27 2.53 -4.06 11.27
C THR A 27 2.18 -5.32 12.07
N PRO A 28 1.01 -5.39 12.74
CA PRO A 28 0.67 -6.53 13.59
C PRO A 28 0.64 -7.90 12.88
N GLY A 29 1.01 -8.96 13.63
CA GLY A 29 0.91 -10.36 13.23
C GLY A 29 2.17 -10.94 12.56
N ASP A 30 2.38 -12.26 12.71
CA ASP A 30 3.61 -12.97 12.32
C ASP A 30 3.51 -13.69 10.95
N HIS A 31 2.47 -13.42 10.18
CA HIS A 31 2.30 -14.01 8.85
C HIS A 31 3.17 -13.29 7.81
N ALA A 32 3.42 -13.95 6.67
CA ALA A 32 4.14 -13.34 5.56
C ALA A 32 3.37 -12.14 4.98
N LYS A 33 4.05 -10.98 4.89
CA LYS A 33 3.46 -9.70 4.47
C LYS A 33 4.24 -9.08 3.31
N LYS A 34 3.56 -8.22 2.54
CA LYS A 34 4.14 -7.42 1.44
C LYS A 34 3.50 -6.03 1.45
N SER A 35 4.23 -5.05 0.94
CA SER A 35 3.83 -3.64 0.93
C SER A 35 3.87 -3.05 -0.48
N ALA A 36 3.07 -2.01 -0.72
CA ALA A 36 3.12 -1.16 -1.90
C ALA A 36 2.93 0.29 -1.46
N LEU A 37 3.70 1.24 -2.03
CA LEU A 37 3.70 2.64 -1.62
C LEU A 37 2.94 3.49 -2.63
N PHE A 38 2.18 4.45 -2.10
CA PHE A 38 1.37 5.43 -2.83
C PHE A 38 1.57 6.82 -2.21
N ASN A 39 0.98 7.88 -2.77
CA ASN A 39 1.29 9.25 -2.35
C ASN A 39 0.37 9.73 -1.22
N SER A 40 -0.91 9.36 -1.26
CA SER A 40 -1.95 9.83 -0.36
C SER A 40 -2.68 8.70 0.38
N GLY A 41 -3.34 9.05 1.48
CA GLY A 41 -4.19 8.11 2.21
C GLY A 41 -5.35 7.58 1.36
N ALA A 42 -5.96 8.44 0.53
CA ALA A 42 -7.03 8.04 -0.40
C ALA A 42 -6.53 7.00 -1.42
N GLU A 43 -5.36 7.22 -2.05
CA GLU A 43 -4.76 6.24 -2.97
C GLU A 43 -4.44 4.91 -2.26
N ALA A 44 -3.99 4.96 -1.01
CA ALA A 44 -3.74 3.75 -0.23
C ALA A 44 -5.04 2.94 -0.01
N VAL A 45 -6.13 3.61 0.36
CA VAL A 45 -7.45 2.95 0.52
C VAL A 45 -7.98 2.41 -0.80
N GLU A 46 -7.88 3.18 -1.90
CA GLU A 46 -8.28 2.71 -3.23
C GLU A 46 -7.53 1.44 -3.63
N ASN A 47 -6.21 1.39 -3.39
CA ASN A 47 -5.41 0.22 -3.71
C ASN A 47 -5.68 -0.96 -2.77
N ALA A 48 -5.99 -0.73 -1.49
CA ALA A 48 -6.46 -1.79 -0.59
C ALA A 48 -7.75 -2.46 -1.12
N VAL A 49 -8.72 -1.66 -1.58
CA VAL A 49 -9.95 -2.18 -2.21
C VAL A 49 -9.63 -2.92 -3.51
N LYS A 50 -8.74 -2.39 -4.36
CA LYS A 50 -8.30 -3.07 -5.59
C LYS A 50 -7.67 -4.43 -5.30
N ILE A 51 -6.80 -4.54 -4.31
CA ILE A 51 -6.16 -5.79 -3.90
C ILE A 51 -7.20 -6.79 -3.37
N ALA A 52 -8.11 -6.34 -2.49
CA ALA A 52 -9.17 -7.19 -1.95
C ALA A 52 -10.08 -7.76 -3.06
N ARG A 53 -10.49 -6.92 -4.02
CA ARG A 53 -11.28 -7.34 -5.19
C ARG A 53 -10.50 -8.28 -6.10
N ALA A 54 -9.23 -7.97 -6.38
CA ALA A 54 -8.37 -8.79 -7.23
C ALA A 54 -8.16 -10.20 -6.64
N TYR A 55 -8.00 -10.30 -5.32
CA TYR A 55 -7.84 -11.56 -4.62
C TYR A 55 -9.15 -12.36 -4.52
N THR A 56 -10.23 -11.72 -4.06
CA THR A 56 -11.50 -12.41 -3.73
C THR A 56 -12.45 -12.59 -4.92
N LYS A 57 -12.27 -11.82 -6.00
CA LYS A 57 -13.20 -11.69 -7.14
C LYS A 57 -14.61 -11.21 -6.77
N ARG A 58 -14.77 -10.58 -5.61
CA ARG A 58 -16.02 -9.96 -5.14
C ARG A 58 -15.92 -8.45 -5.31
N THR A 59 -17.06 -7.77 -5.47
CA THR A 59 -17.11 -6.32 -5.73
C THR A 59 -17.55 -5.49 -4.52
N ALA A 60 -18.43 -6.05 -3.68
CA ALA A 60 -18.99 -5.37 -2.52
C ALA A 60 -17.93 -5.03 -1.47
N VAL A 61 -18.05 -3.84 -0.88
CA VAL A 61 -17.24 -3.34 0.23
C VAL A 61 -18.20 -2.81 1.29
N VAL A 62 -18.00 -3.19 2.54
CA VAL A 62 -18.81 -2.72 3.67
C VAL A 62 -18.03 -1.62 4.39
N VAL A 63 -18.70 -0.52 4.70
CA VAL A 63 -18.18 0.58 5.51
C VAL A 63 -19.12 0.80 6.70
N PHE A 64 -18.65 1.55 7.70
CA PHE A 64 -19.42 1.86 8.90
C PHE A 64 -19.94 3.31 8.86
N ASP A 65 -20.98 3.57 9.62
CA ASP A 65 -21.46 4.93 9.87
C ASP A 65 -20.32 5.79 10.42
N HIS A 66 -20.28 7.05 9.98
CA HIS A 66 -19.22 8.02 10.29
C HIS A 66 -17.80 7.63 9.80
N GLY A 67 -17.68 6.67 8.87
CA GLY A 67 -16.42 6.38 8.19
C GLY A 67 -15.97 7.50 7.24
N TYR A 68 -14.69 7.87 7.28
CA TYR A 68 -14.02 8.77 6.34
C TYR A 68 -12.77 8.07 5.79
N HIS A 69 -12.61 8.03 4.47
CA HIS A 69 -11.60 7.16 3.84
C HIS A 69 -10.75 7.87 2.77
N GLY A 70 -10.65 9.19 2.86
CA GLY A 70 -9.99 10.03 1.86
C GLY A 70 -10.84 11.21 1.50
#